data_AF-A0AA36E675-F1
#
_entry.id   AF-A0AA36E675-F1
#
_cell.length_a   1.000
_cell.length_b   1.000
_cell.length_c   1.000
_cell.angle_alpha   90.00
_cell.angle_beta   90.00
_cell.angle_gamma   90.00
#
_symmetry.space_group_name_H-M   'P 1'
#
loop_
_entity.id
_entity.type
_entity.pdbx_description
1 polymer ?
#
loop_
_entity_poly.entity_id
_entity_poly.type
_entity_poly.pdbx_seq_one_letter_code
_entity_poly.pdbx_strand_id
1 'polypeptide(L)'
;MGLPTPFCRSFMPKEETTFALENETCEKWEVKYIAYKNGISAGWKSFVVAHDLIEGDVLVFHLMEAFKFKVYIIKASESNEVDVTPSPKPKKRKLSLTMVKEKHKKSTPLLVKAIEILEHSETNNKDIGPEVLEPSTTPFQDLKSFEHFRIKVNGQCIDSELSEEVKLGYYKLCIHKKQFLHDDVHKNLYHKLVVGMIGETVNIAKSEFGVDLKRYVEAKKNEKLIEDEIVKVKVKLLELKIKAKGLLGCLKDKAEKYMIKFQDEVDVPC
;
A
#
# COMPACT_ATOMS: atom_id res chain seq x y z
N MET A 1 -3.00 28.54 8.27
CA MET A 1 -3.26 27.55 7.20
C MET A 1 -4.73 27.32 7.07
N GLY A 2 -5.26 27.38 5.85
CA GLY A 2 -6.61 26.87 5.57
C GLY A 2 -6.59 25.35 5.45
N LEU A 3 -7.64 24.71 5.93
CA LEU A 3 -7.93 23.29 5.74
C LEU A 3 -9.10 23.16 4.77
N PRO A 4 -9.23 22.02 4.06
CA PRO A 4 -10.34 21.81 3.13
C PRO A 4 -11.70 21.94 3.84
N THR A 5 -12.55 22.86 3.37
CA THR A 5 -13.87 23.11 3.96
C THR A 5 -14.75 21.84 4.12
N PRO A 6 -14.82 20.91 3.15
CA PRO A 6 -15.60 19.68 3.32
C PRO A 6 -15.09 18.83 4.49
N PHE A 7 -13.77 18.74 4.65
CA PHE A 7 -13.14 18.02 5.76
C PHE A 7 -13.49 18.66 7.10
N CYS A 8 -13.39 19.99 7.20
CA CYS A 8 -13.73 20.73 8.42
C CYS A 8 -15.18 20.53 8.87
N ARG A 9 -16.13 20.52 7.93
CA ARG A 9 -17.55 20.37 8.26
C ARG A 9 -17.89 19.01 8.86
N SER A 10 -17.23 17.95 8.40
CA SER A 10 -17.54 16.57 8.82
C SER A 10 -16.78 16.14 10.06
N PHE A 11 -15.52 16.56 10.19
CA PHE A 11 -14.60 15.97 11.17
C PHE A 11 -14.04 16.95 12.19
N MET A 12 -14.23 18.26 11.99
CA MET A 12 -13.67 19.27 12.90
C MET A 12 -14.72 19.83 13.86
N PRO A 13 -14.29 20.29 15.05
CA PRO A 13 -15.15 20.98 16.00
C PRO A 13 -15.78 22.24 15.40
N LYS A 14 -16.96 22.60 15.90
CA LYS A 14 -17.66 23.84 15.50
C LYS A 14 -17.15 25.09 16.21
N GLU A 15 -16.35 24.91 17.26
CA GLU A 15 -15.80 25.97 18.08
C GLU A 15 -14.29 26.07 17.91
N GLU A 16 -13.72 27.20 18.33
CA GLU A 16 -12.27 27.33 18.38
C GLU A 16 -11.69 26.38 19.43
N THR A 17 -10.69 25.57 19.05
CA THR A 17 -10.14 24.57 19.95
C THR A 17 -8.65 24.41 19.73
N THR A 18 -7.92 24.03 20.78
CA THR A 18 -6.49 23.70 20.69
C THR A 18 -6.33 22.28 20.19
N PHE A 19 -5.53 22.10 19.15
CA PHE A 19 -5.14 20.83 18.58
C PHE A 19 -3.67 20.55 18.86
N ALA A 20 -3.32 19.28 18.97
CA ALA A 20 -1.92 18.83 18.98
C ALA A 20 -1.54 18.29 17.59
N LEU A 21 -0.48 18.84 16.99
CA LEU A 21 0.19 18.27 15.83
C LEU A 21 1.31 17.36 16.31
N GLU A 22 1.32 16.09 15.90
CA GLU A 22 2.35 15.11 16.21
C GLU A 22 3.12 14.74 14.94
N ASN A 23 4.45 14.77 14.98
CA ASN A 23 5.28 14.36 13.84
C ASN A 23 5.62 12.84 13.90
N GLU A 24 6.50 12.40 13.01
CA GLU A 24 6.95 11.00 12.94
C GLU A 24 7.77 10.57 14.17
N THR A 25 8.42 11.50 14.87
CA THR A 25 9.20 11.24 16.10
C THR A 25 8.36 11.38 17.38
N CYS A 26 7.03 11.46 17.27
CA CYS A 26 6.07 11.62 18.37
C CYS A 26 6.22 12.93 19.18
N GLU A 27 6.94 13.92 18.64
CA GLU A 27 6.99 15.26 19.21
C GLU A 27 5.69 16.00 18.91
N LYS A 28 5.27 16.89 19.83
CA LYS A 28 3.95 17.54 19.78
C LYS A 28 4.05 19.06 19.75
N TRP A 29 3.21 19.68 18.92
CA TRP A 29 3.05 21.12 18.83
C TRP A 29 1.59 21.50 19.02
N GLU A 30 1.33 22.37 19.99
CA GLU A 30 0.00 22.94 20.19
C GLU A 30 -0.29 24.01 19.15
N VAL A 31 -1.45 23.88 18.50
CA VAL A 31 -1.94 24.83 17.51
C VAL A 31 -3.41 25.16 17.76
N LYS A 32 -3.83 26.37 17.41
CA LYS A 32 -5.23 26.79 17.57
C LYS A 32 -6.00 26.61 16.27
N TYR A 33 -7.05 25.80 16.29
CA TYR A 33 -8.02 25.69 15.22
C TYR A 33 -9.08 26.80 15.35
N ILE A 34 -9.39 27.45 14.24
CA ILE A 34 -10.43 28.47 14.12
C ILE A 34 -11.53 27.95 13.19
N ALA A 35 -12.67 27.58 13.78
CA ALA A 35 -13.78 26.95 13.07
C ALA A 35 -14.32 27.82 11.93
N TYR A 36 -14.58 29.11 12.16
CA TYR A 36 -15.15 29.99 11.13
C TYR A 36 -14.19 30.28 9.97
N LYS A 37 -12.88 30.06 10.16
CA LYS A 37 -11.85 30.19 9.10
C LYS A 37 -11.45 28.85 8.49
N ASN A 38 -12.02 27.74 8.96
CA ASN A 38 -11.61 26.38 8.61
C ASN A 38 -10.08 26.23 8.60
N GLY A 39 -9.40 26.65 9.68
CA GLY A 39 -7.96 26.79 9.58
C GLY A 39 -7.20 26.76 10.91
N ILE A 40 -5.93 26.42 10.80
CA ILE A 40 -4.95 26.42 11.90
C ILE A 40 -4.28 27.80 11.96
N SER A 41 -4.19 28.36 13.15
CA SER A 41 -3.75 29.73 13.41
C SER A 41 -2.56 29.80 14.36
N ALA A 42 -2.76 30.16 15.63
CA ALA A 42 -1.71 30.22 16.64
C ALA A 42 -0.97 28.87 16.73
N GLY A 43 0.34 28.92 16.99
CA GLY A 43 1.21 27.74 16.99
C GLY A 43 1.66 27.26 15.60
N TRP A 44 0.90 27.55 14.53
CA TRP A 44 1.25 27.10 13.16
C TRP A 44 2.64 27.59 12.73
N LYS A 45 2.93 28.87 12.93
CA LYS A 45 4.25 29.44 12.58
C LYS A 45 5.39 28.76 13.33
N SER A 46 5.16 28.34 14.57
CA SER A 46 6.17 27.62 15.36
C SER A 46 6.44 26.24 14.77
N PHE A 47 5.39 25.53 14.31
CA PHE A 47 5.51 24.25 13.63
C PHE A 47 6.29 24.38 12.30
N VAL A 48 5.96 25.39 11.49
CA VAL A 48 6.67 25.70 10.24
C VAL A 48 8.18 25.89 10.48
N VAL A 49 8.54 26.68 11.50
CA VAL A 49 9.95 26.95 11.83
C VAL A 49 10.65 25.72 12.42
N ALA A 50 9.94 24.88 13.17
CA ALA A 50 10.52 23.68 13.78
C ALA A 50 10.88 22.60 12.75
N HIS A 51 10.15 22.56 11.62
CA HIS A 51 10.34 21.57 10.56
C HIS A 51 10.92 22.13 9.26
N ASP A 52 11.46 23.36 9.31
CA ASP A 52 12.06 24.07 8.19
C ASP A 52 11.18 23.99 6.92
N LEU A 53 9.85 24.19 7.08
CA LEU A 53 8.89 24.03 5.98
C LEU A 53 9.01 25.18 4.98
N ILE A 54 9.09 24.84 3.69
CA ILE A 54 9.16 25.78 2.58
C ILE A 54 7.95 25.64 1.64
N GLU A 55 7.79 26.58 0.71
CA GLU A 55 6.79 26.45 -0.35
C GLU A 55 7.13 25.24 -1.24
N GLY A 56 6.12 24.43 -1.56
CA GLY A 56 6.28 23.16 -2.27
C GLY A 56 6.33 21.94 -1.35
N ASP A 57 6.60 22.09 -0.05
CA ASP A 57 6.48 21.00 0.91
C ASP A 57 5.01 20.57 1.04
N VAL A 58 4.78 19.25 1.07
CA VAL A 58 3.44 18.66 1.19
C VAL A 58 3.25 18.12 2.61
N LEU A 59 2.14 18.52 3.22
CA LEU A 59 1.73 18.11 4.56
C LEU A 59 0.51 17.21 4.49
N VAL A 60 0.62 16.01 5.06
CA VAL A 60 -0.52 15.09 5.20
C VAL A 60 -0.98 15.08 6.65
N PHE A 61 -2.21 15.55 6.88
CA PHE A 61 -2.84 15.57 8.19
C PHE A 61 -3.71 14.33 8.36
N HIS A 62 -3.43 13.54 9.40
CA HIS A 62 -4.21 12.39 9.78
C HIS A 62 -4.83 12.63 11.16
N LEU A 63 -6.17 12.75 11.20
CA LEU A 63 -6.91 13.00 12.44
C LEU A 63 -6.94 11.70 13.27
N MET A 64 -6.15 11.64 14.34
CA MET A 64 -6.04 10.47 15.22
C MET A 64 -7.14 10.47 16.28
N GLU A 65 -7.40 11.63 16.88
CA GLU A 65 -8.40 11.85 17.92
C GLU A 65 -9.08 13.21 17.66
N ALA A 66 -10.17 13.51 18.39
CA ALA A 66 -10.98 14.71 18.18
C ALA A 66 -10.18 16.04 18.12
N PHE A 67 -9.01 16.09 18.77
CA PHE A 67 -8.16 17.27 18.85
C PHE A 67 -6.68 16.98 18.56
N LYS A 68 -6.39 15.91 17.80
CA LYS A 68 -5.01 15.48 17.56
C LYS A 68 -4.80 15.07 16.10
N PHE A 69 -3.85 15.73 15.44
CA PHE A 69 -3.37 15.34 14.12
C PHE A 69 -2.00 14.70 14.21
N LYS A 70 -1.81 13.60 13.49
CA LYS A 70 -0.49 13.17 13.06
C LYS A 70 -0.17 13.83 11.72
N VAL A 71 1.01 14.44 11.60
CA VAL A 71 1.42 15.20 10.43
C VAL A 71 2.63 14.53 9.79
N TYR A 72 2.49 14.14 8.53
CA TYR A 72 3.57 13.62 7.70
C TYR A 72 4.05 14.71 6.76
N ILE A 73 5.36 14.89 6.65
CA ILE A 73 5.98 15.96 5.88
C ILE A 73 6.72 15.33 4.71
N ILE A 74 6.29 15.64 3.50
CA ILE A 74 6.96 15.25 2.27
C ILE A 74 7.66 16.50 1.74
N LYS A 75 8.99 16.52 1.85
CA LYS A 75 9.81 17.64 1.38
C LYS A 75 9.77 17.74 -0.14
N ALA A 76 9.69 18.96 -0.65
CA ALA A 76 9.92 19.22 -2.06
C ALA A 76 11.31 18.69 -2.44
N SER A 77 11.41 17.89 -3.50
CA SER A 77 12.71 17.45 -4.01
C SER A 77 13.43 18.65 -4.62
N GLU A 78 14.48 19.11 -3.95
CA GLU A 78 15.40 20.10 -4.50
C GLU A 78 16.02 19.52 -5.77
N SER A 79 15.70 20.10 -6.93
CA SER A 79 16.54 19.94 -8.11
C SER A 79 17.82 20.70 -7.80
N ASN A 80 18.92 19.97 -7.64
CA ASN A 80 20.21 20.52 -7.24
C ASN A 80 20.75 21.49 -8.30
N GLU A 81 20.46 22.78 -8.18
CA GLU A 81 21.41 23.83 -8.57
C GLU A 81 22.19 24.20 -7.32
N VAL A 82 23.42 23.67 -7.27
CA VAL A 82 24.42 24.00 -6.26
C VAL A 82 24.92 25.43 -6.47
N ASP A 83 24.61 26.32 -5.54
CA ASP A 83 25.54 27.39 -5.17
C ASP A 83 25.66 27.49 -3.64
N VAL A 84 26.91 27.60 -3.21
CA VAL A 84 27.41 27.37 -1.86
C VAL A 84 27.43 28.69 -1.11
N THR A 85 26.86 28.76 0.10
CA THR A 85 27.56 29.34 1.28
C THR A 85 26.77 29.17 2.60
N PRO A 86 27.47 29.07 3.75
CA PRO A 86 26.91 28.53 4.99
C PRO A 86 26.35 29.58 5.98
N SER A 87 25.24 29.20 6.63
CA SER A 87 24.69 29.52 7.98
C SER A 87 25.18 30.75 8.77
N PRO A 88 24.28 31.43 9.52
CA PRO A 88 24.15 31.08 10.95
C PRO A 88 22.72 31.25 11.58
N LYS A 89 22.32 30.32 12.46
CA LYS A 89 21.34 30.56 13.57
C LYS A 89 22.10 31.28 14.73
N PRO A 90 21.50 31.72 15.88
CA PRO A 90 20.10 31.68 16.35
C PRO A 90 19.62 33.00 17.04
N LYS A 91 18.31 33.22 17.25
CA LYS A 91 17.81 34.10 18.34
C LYS A 91 16.52 33.58 18.98
N LYS A 92 16.64 33.13 20.24
CA LYS A 92 15.53 32.96 21.20
C LYS A 92 14.93 34.34 21.53
N ARG A 93 13.61 34.47 21.58
CA ARG A 93 12.93 35.55 22.30
C ARG A 93 11.81 34.98 23.17
N LYS A 94 11.94 35.19 24.48
CA LYS A 94 10.87 35.12 25.48
C LYS A 94 9.85 36.22 25.17
N LEU A 95 8.56 35.94 25.31
CA LEU A 95 7.57 36.94 25.67
C LEU A 95 6.53 36.29 26.60
N SER A 96 6.56 36.74 27.85
CA SER A 96 5.52 36.55 28.85
C SER A 96 4.31 37.42 28.52
N LEU A 97 3.08 36.95 28.78
CA LEU A 97 2.03 37.81 29.30
C LEU A 97 0.97 36.97 30.04
N THR A 98 0.46 37.57 31.11
CA THR A 98 -0.31 36.99 32.20
C THR A 98 -1.78 37.44 32.10
N MET A 99 -2.67 36.72 32.80
CA MET A 99 -4.08 37.05 33.18
C MET A 99 -5.13 36.67 32.10
N VAL A 100 -6.31 36.10 32.38
CA VAL A 100 -7.29 36.29 33.47
C VAL A 100 -8.14 35.00 33.67
N LYS A 101 -8.64 34.80 34.90
CA LYS A 101 -9.57 33.76 35.38
C LYS A 101 -10.99 33.94 34.80
N GLU A 102 -11.72 32.83 34.59
CA GLU A 102 -13.06 32.66 35.19
C GLU A 102 -13.53 31.19 35.22
N LYS A 103 -14.46 30.92 36.15
CA LYS A 103 -14.85 29.61 36.71
C LYS A 103 -16.27 29.19 36.28
N HIS A 104 -16.58 27.90 36.59
CA HIS A 104 -17.90 27.25 36.79
C HIS A 104 -18.56 26.71 35.49
N LYS A 105 -19.12 25.49 35.41
CA LYS A 105 -19.80 24.60 36.36
C LYS A 105 -19.78 23.13 35.85
N LYS A 106 -19.98 22.17 36.77
CA LYS A 106 -20.10 20.72 36.58
C LYS A 106 -21.33 20.30 35.76
N SER A 107 -21.21 19.25 34.94
CA SER A 107 -22.12 18.08 34.93
C SER A 107 -21.60 16.94 34.02
N THR A 108 -21.90 15.72 34.44
CA THR A 108 -21.83 14.42 33.77
C THR A 108 -23.16 13.70 34.08
N PRO A 109 -23.55 12.56 33.49
CA PRO A 109 -23.23 11.94 32.18
C PRO A 109 -24.52 11.45 31.44
N LEU A 110 -24.34 10.60 30.41
CA LEU A 110 -25.33 9.69 29.73
C LEU A 110 -26.07 10.28 28.51
N LEU A 111 -26.39 9.58 27.42
CA LEU A 111 -26.16 8.21 26.88
C LEU A 111 -26.61 8.23 25.39
N VAL A 112 -26.02 7.37 24.55
CA VAL A 112 -26.68 6.50 23.53
C VAL A 112 -27.42 7.15 22.35
N LYS A 113 -26.98 6.87 21.11
CA LYS A 113 -27.63 5.93 20.14
C LYS A 113 -27.02 6.02 18.73
N ALA A 114 -27.27 4.95 17.96
CA ALA A 114 -26.95 4.68 16.55
C ALA A 114 -25.55 4.06 16.37
N ILE A 115 -25.40 2.83 15.87
CA ILE A 115 -26.17 2.15 14.82
C ILE A 115 -26.26 0.65 15.12
N GLU A 116 -27.50 0.16 15.20
CA GLU A 116 -27.87 -1.26 15.16
C GLU A 116 -29.18 -1.31 14.35
N ILE A 117 -29.10 -1.70 13.07
CA ILE A 117 -30.18 -2.25 12.23
C ILE A 117 -29.46 -3.18 11.26
N LEU A 118 -29.36 -4.49 11.55
CA LEU A 118 -30.34 -5.58 11.41
C LEU A 118 -30.34 -6.27 10.03
N GLU A 119 -30.43 -7.58 10.14
CA GLU A 119 -30.15 -8.66 9.20
C GLU A 119 -31.28 -8.96 8.20
N HIS A 120 -30.88 -9.65 7.13
CA HIS A 120 -31.56 -10.71 6.36
C HIS A 120 -33.00 -10.51 5.83
N SER A 121 -33.14 -10.58 4.49
CA SER A 121 -33.95 -11.63 3.87
C SER A 121 -33.77 -11.66 2.34
N GLU A 122 -33.40 -12.83 1.81
CA GLU A 122 -33.57 -13.19 0.41
C GLU A 122 -35.03 -13.63 0.19
N THR A 123 -35.73 -13.09 -0.80
CA THR A 123 -36.74 -13.81 -1.61
C THR A 123 -37.14 -13.01 -2.86
N ASN A 124 -36.78 -13.56 -4.03
CA ASN A 124 -37.50 -13.69 -5.31
C ASN A 124 -38.57 -12.66 -5.75
N ASN A 125 -38.36 -11.95 -6.87
CA ASN A 125 -38.94 -12.26 -8.21
C ASN A 125 -38.86 -11.10 -9.24
N LYS A 126 -38.36 -11.45 -10.44
CA LYS A 126 -38.66 -11.04 -11.84
C LYS A 126 -39.32 -9.69 -12.22
N ASP A 127 -38.55 -8.95 -13.03
CA ASP A 127 -38.79 -8.53 -14.44
C ASP A 127 -39.28 -7.09 -14.79
N ILE A 128 -38.77 -6.63 -15.96
CA ILE A 128 -39.09 -5.48 -16.84
C ILE A 128 -38.23 -4.19 -16.63
N GLY A 129 -37.34 -3.90 -17.60
CA GLY A 129 -36.49 -2.70 -17.70
C GLY A 129 -37.14 -1.51 -18.45
N PRO A 130 -36.39 -0.60 -19.12
CA PRO A 130 -34.94 -0.44 -19.16
C PRO A 130 -34.44 1.01 -18.85
N GLU A 131 -33.11 1.14 -18.75
CA GLU A 131 -32.33 2.33 -19.17
C GLU A 131 -32.35 3.59 -18.28
N VAL A 132 -31.43 3.66 -17.30
CA VAL A 132 -30.56 4.83 -17.07
C VAL A 132 -29.19 4.34 -16.59
N LEU A 133 -28.14 4.93 -17.18
CA LEU A 133 -26.71 4.69 -17.00
C LEU A 133 -26.25 4.78 -15.51
N GLU A 134 -25.95 3.65 -14.88
CA GLU A 134 -25.35 3.58 -13.53
C GLU A 134 -23.80 3.55 -13.61
N PRO A 135 -23.09 4.26 -12.70
CA PRO A 135 -21.64 4.21 -12.60
C PRO A 135 -21.20 2.79 -12.20
N SER A 136 -20.13 2.31 -12.82
CA SER A 136 -19.58 0.96 -12.65
C SER A 136 -19.26 0.62 -11.18
N THR A 137 -20.27 0.16 -10.44
CA THR A 137 -20.10 -0.58 -9.20
C THR A 137 -20.10 -2.04 -9.60
N THR A 138 -18.91 -2.58 -9.87
CA THR A 138 -18.78 -4.02 -10.08
C THR A 138 -19.18 -4.71 -8.77
N PRO A 139 -20.16 -5.63 -8.76
CA PRO A 139 -20.46 -6.44 -7.59
C PRO A 139 -19.17 -7.16 -7.16
N PHE A 140 -18.98 -7.38 -5.86
CA PHE A 140 -17.89 -8.21 -5.33
C PHE A 140 -18.10 -9.66 -5.83
N GLN A 141 -17.77 -9.91 -7.09
CA GLN A 141 -17.83 -11.23 -7.71
C GLN A 141 -16.83 -12.11 -6.97
N ASP A 142 -17.26 -13.32 -6.61
CA ASP A 142 -16.47 -14.33 -5.90
C ASP A 142 -15.00 -14.32 -6.36
N LEU A 143 -14.15 -13.62 -5.60
CA LEU A 143 -12.71 -13.63 -5.79
C LEU A 143 -12.21 -14.99 -5.35
N LYS A 144 -12.22 -15.97 -6.27
CA LYS A 144 -11.82 -17.35 -5.97
C LYS A 144 -10.30 -17.56 -6.01
N SER A 145 -9.56 -16.71 -6.75
CA SER A 145 -8.12 -16.88 -6.97
C SER A 145 -7.33 -15.62 -6.64
N PHE A 146 -6.34 -15.78 -5.77
CA PHE A 146 -5.36 -14.75 -5.42
C PHE A 146 -4.55 -14.29 -6.63
N GLU A 147 -4.27 -15.17 -7.59
CA GLU A 147 -3.48 -14.86 -8.79
C GLU A 147 -4.15 -13.83 -9.70
N HIS A 148 -5.48 -13.77 -9.67
CA HIS A 148 -6.28 -12.83 -10.45
C HIS A 148 -6.69 -11.60 -9.65
N PHE A 149 -6.33 -11.55 -8.36
CA PHE A 149 -6.62 -10.41 -7.51
C PHE A 149 -5.69 -9.24 -7.85
N ARG A 150 -6.29 -8.11 -8.23
CA ARG A 150 -5.58 -6.87 -8.60
C ARG A 150 -6.19 -5.73 -7.79
N ILE A 151 -5.33 -4.95 -7.16
CA ILE A 151 -5.76 -3.78 -6.38
C ILE A 151 -5.58 -2.56 -7.29
N LYS A 152 -6.69 -1.88 -7.57
CA LYS A 152 -6.71 -0.72 -8.48
C LYS A 152 -7.17 0.51 -7.73
N VAL A 153 -6.36 1.56 -7.76
CA VAL A 153 -6.70 2.89 -7.20
C VAL A 153 -6.71 3.87 -8.36
N ASN A 154 -7.85 4.52 -8.60
CA ASN A 154 -8.03 5.46 -9.72
C ASN A 154 -7.65 4.87 -11.09
N GLY A 155 -7.90 3.58 -11.28
CA GLY A 155 -7.55 2.84 -12.51
C GLY A 155 -6.09 2.37 -12.60
N GLN A 156 -5.22 2.79 -11.69
CA GLN A 156 -3.83 2.35 -11.63
C GLN A 156 -3.68 1.10 -10.76
N CYS A 157 -2.98 0.08 -11.27
CA CYS A 157 -2.66 -1.13 -10.52
C CYS A 157 -1.52 -0.84 -9.53
N ILE A 158 -1.76 -1.02 -8.24
CA ILE A 158 -0.77 -0.73 -7.18
C ILE A 158 -0.07 -1.98 -6.64
N ASP A 159 -0.39 -3.16 -7.18
CA ASP A 159 0.18 -4.44 -6.76
C ASP A 159 1.72 -4.44 -6.65
N SER A 160 2.41 -3.75 -7.57
CA SER A 160 3.88 -3.67 -7.60
C SER A 160 4.48 -2.89 -6.43
N GLU A 161 3.69 -2.06 -5.75
CA GLU A 161 4.12 -1.27 -4.60
C GLU A 161 3.85 -1.98 -3.27
N LEU A 162 3.10 -3.09 -3.31
CA LEU A 162 2.78 -3.91 -2.16
C LEU A 162 3.70 -5.13 -2.15
N SER A 163 4.15 -5.54 -0.96
CA SER A 163 4.76 -6.86 -0.84
C SER A 163 3.70 -7.95 -1.03
N GLU A 164 4.10 -9.11 -1.52
CA GLU A 164 3.21 -10.27 -1.68
C GLU A 164 2.49 -10.64 -0.38
N GLU A 165 3.17 -10.52 0.76
CA GLU A 165 2.58 -10.76 2.08
C GLU A 165 1.43 -9.79 2.39
N VAL A 166 1.64 -8.49 2.12
CA VAL A 166 0.61 -7.47 2.34
C VAL A 166 -0.54 -7.66 1.36
N LYS A 167 -0.25 -7.88 0.08
CA LYS A 167 -1.28 -8.11 -0.96
C LYS A 167 -2.15 -9.31 -0.62
N LEU A 168 -1.54 -10.40 -0.12
CA LEU A 168 -2.26 -11.60 0.28
C LEU A 168 -3.08 -11.41 1.56
N GLY A 169 -2.52 -10.75 2.57
CA GLY A 169 -3.27 -10.41 3.78
C GLY A 169 -4.49 -9.56 3.43
N TYR A 170 -4.33 -8.62 2.50
CA TYR A 170 -5.39 -7.75 2.03
C TYR A 170 -6.47 -8.51 1.23
N TYR A 171 -6.06 -9.42 0.34
CA TYR A 171 -6.98 -10.31 -0.36
C TYR A 171 -7.86 -11.12 0.59
N LYS A 172 -7.26 -11.74 1.61
CA LYS A 172 -8.00 -12.51 2.62
C LYS A 172 -8.99 -11.65 3.40
N LEU A 173 -8.58 -10.43 3.78
CA LEU A 173 -9.44 -9.45 4.40
C LEU A 173 -10.66 -9.10 3.52
N CYS A 174 -10.43 -8.86 2.23
CA CYS A 174 -11.51 -8.54 1.29
C CYS A 174 -12.51 -9.70 1.16
N ILE A 175 -12.03 -10.94 1.08
CA ILE A 175 -12.90 -12.13 1.04
C ILE A 175 -13.72 -12.25 2.32
N HIS A 176 -13.07 -12.10 3.48
CA HIS A 176 -13.73 -12.23 4.77
C HIS A 176 -14.82 -11.17 4.95
N LYS A 177 -14.53 -9.92 4.56
CA LYS A 177 -15.47 -8.80 4.63
C LYS A 177 -16.44 -8.73 3.45
N LYS A 178 -16.28 -9.59 2.43
CA LYS A 178 -17.04 -9.61 1.18
C LYS A 178 -17.13 -8.24 0.49
N GLN A 179 -16.06 -7.43 0.63
CA GLN A 179 -15.97 -6.10 0.02
C GLN A 179 -14.51 -5.74 -0.24
N PHE A 180 -14.29 -4.87 -1.22
CA PHE A 180 -12.99 -4.24 -1.40
C PHE A 180 -12.85 -3.08 -0.42
N LEU A 181 -11.91 -3.20 0.53
CA LEU A 181 -11.71 -2.15 1.55
C LEU A 181 -11.10 -0.84 0.97
N HIS A 182 -10.70 -0.85 -0.31
CA HIS A 182 -10.10 0.29 -1.00
C HIS A 182 -11.09 1.01 -1.92
N ASP A 183 -12.29 0.48 -2.12
CA ASP A 183 -13.35 1.14 -2.90
C ASP A 183 -13.96 2.32 -2.13
N ASP A 184 -14.00 2.23 -0.79
CA ASP A 184 -14.46 3.30 0.11
C ASP A 184 -13.44 4.46 0.23
N VAL A 185 -12.24 4.27 -0.30
CA VAL A 185 -11.14 5.24 -0.23
C VAL A 185 -11.35 6.27 -1.34
N HIS A 186 -11.62 7.52 -0.95
CA HIS A 186 -11.98 8.63 -1.84
C HIS A 186 -11.11 8.69 -3.11
N LYS A 187 -11.74 8.80 -4.30
CA LYS A 187 -11.16 8.72 -5.66
C LYS A 187 -10.01 9.71 -6.01
N ASN A 188 -9.55 10.52 -5.05
CA ASN A 188 -8.48 11.50 -5.24
C ASN A 188 -7.26 11.24 -4.34
N LEU A 189 -7.23 10.12 -3.62
CA LEU A 189 -6.10 9.79 -2.76
C LEU A 189 -4.90 9.30 -3.59
N TYR A 190 -3.72 9.81 -3.22
CA TYR A 190 -2.45 9.44 -3.83
C TYR A 190 -2.19 7.94 -3.62
N HIS A 191 -1.84 7.20 -4.67
CA HIS A 191 -1.74 5.74 -4.63
C HIS A 191 -0.78 5.23 -3.54
N LYS A 192 0.34 5.91 -3.29
CA LYS A 192 1.27 5.52 -2.21
C LYS A 192 0.65 5.61 -0.82
N LEU A 193 -0.27 6.54 -0.61
CA LEU A 193 -0.99 6.64 0.66
C LEU A 193 -1.94 5.46 0.81
N VAL A 194 -2.62 5.04 -0.26
CA VAL A 194 -3.48 3.85 -0.25
C VAL A 194 -2.66 2.58 0.00
N VAL A 195 -1.47 2.46 -0.59
CA VAL A 195 -0.52 1.38 -0.31
C VAL A 195 -0.18 1.32 1.18
N GLY A 196 0.14 2.48 1.79
CA GLY A 196 0.40 2.57 3.23
C GLY A 196 -0.81 2.19 4.09
N MET A 197 -2.01 2.66 3.73
CA MET A 197 -3.25 2.32 4.43
C MET A 197 -3.56 0.82 4.37
N ILE A 198 -3.38 0.20 3.20
CA ILE A 198 -3.55 -1.24 3.02
C ILE A 198 -2.54 -1.99 3.88
N GLY A 199 -1.27 -1.57 3.85
CA GLY A 199 -0.20 -2.14 4.68
C GLY A 199 -0.54 -2.13 6.16
N GLU A 200 -0.97 -0.99 6.68
CA GLU A 200 -1.33 -0.85 8.10
C GLU A 200 -2.57 -1.67 8.45
N THR A 201 -3.60 -1.68 7.58
CA THR A 201 -4.82 -2.48 7.76
C THR A 201 -4.49 -3.97 7.89
N VAL A 202 -3.63 -4.48 7.00
CA VAL A 202 -3.16 -5.86 7.06
C VAL A 202 -2.35 -6.12 8.32
N ASN A 203 -1.49 -5.17 8.71
CA ASN A 203 -0.67 -5.29 9.92
C ASN A 203 -1.53 -5.37 11.19
N ILE A 204 -2.59 -4.57 11.30
CA ILE A 204 -3.54 -4.62 12.41
C ILE A 204 -4.30 -5.96 12.40
N ALA A 205 -4.73 -6.41 11.23
CA ALA A 205 -5.45 -7.68 11.07
C ALA A 205 -4.55 -8.93 11.15
N LYS A 206 -3.23 -8.80 11.35
CA LYS A 206 -2.31 -9.94 11.44
C LYS A 206 -2.69 -10.94 12.54
N SER A 207 -3.35 -10.49 13.60
CA SER A 207 -3.84 -11.37 14.67
C SER A 207 -4.93 -12.34 14.18
N GLU A 208 -5.69 -11.98 13.15
CA GLU A 208 -6.84 -12.76 12.66
C GLU A 208 -6.42 -13.80 11.61
N PHE A 209 -5.39 -13.53 10.81
CA PHE A 209 -4.97 -14.42 9.69
C PHE A 209 -3.48 -14.82 9.74
N GLY A 210 -2.77 -14.50 10.82
CA GLY A 210 -1.31 -14.59 10.88
C GLY A 210 -0.74 -16.00 10.68
N VAL A 211 -1.46 -17.04 11.10
CA VAL A 211 -1.03 -18.44 10.92
C VAL A 211 -1.15 -18.85 9.45
N ASP A 212 -2.29 -18.59 8.81
CA ASP A 212 -2.51 -18.95 7.42
C ASP A 212 -1.69 -18.10 6.44
N LEU A 213 -1.34 -16.87 6.82
CA LEU A 213 -0.48 -15.99 6.02
C LEU A 213 0.95 -16.53 5.99
N LYS A 214 1.51 -16.85 7.16
CA LYS A 214 2.87 -17.43 7.26
C LYS A 214 2.98 -18.75 6.49
N ARG A 215 2.00 -19.64 6.65
CA ARG A 215 1.98 -20.94 5.96
C ARG A 215 1.95 -20.80 4.44
N TYR A 216 1.16 -19.86 3.91
CA TYR A 216 1.12 -19.61 2.48
C TYR A 216 2.44 -19.02 1.97
N VAL A 217 2.99 -18.01 2.66
CA VAL A 217 4.25 -17.37 2.25
C VAL A 217 5.39 -18.39 2.22
N GLU A 218 5.45 -19.27 3.22
CA GLU A 218 6.41 -20.37 3.24
C GLU A 218 6.20 -21.37 2.11
N ALA A 219 4.94 -21.76 1.84
CA ALA A 219 4.62 -22.64 0.72
C ALA A 219 5.04 -22.03 -0.63
N LYS A 220 4.78 -20.74 -0.88
CA LYS A 220 5.20 -20.05 -2.11
C LYS A 220 6.71 -19.95 -2.24
N LYS A 221 7.42 -19.76 -1.14
CA LYS A 221 8.90 -19.78 -1.13
C LYS A 221 9.43 -21.17 -1.51
N ASN A 222 8.82 -22.22 -0.96
CA ASN A 222 9.20 -23.60 -1.29
C ASN A 222 8.87 -23.96 -2.74
N GLU A 223 7.73 -23.50 -3.26
CA GLU A 223 7.35 -23.67 -4.66
C GLU A 223 8.40 -23.07 -5.61
N LYS A 224 8.83 -21.83 -5.36
CA LYS A 224 9.90 -21.19 -6.14
C LYS A 224 11.21 -21.99 -6.09
N LEU A 225 11.56 -22.54 -4.93
CA LEU A 225 12.77 -23.35 -4.77
C LEU A 225 12.69 -24.65 -5.59
N ILE A 226 11.52 -25.28 -5.62
CA ILE A 226 11.27 -26.47 -6.44
C ILE A 226 11.36 -26.11 -7.93
N GLU A 227 10.79 -24.98 -8.36
CA GLU A 227 10.90 -24.51 -9.74
C GLU A 227 12.35 -24.31 -10.17
N ASP A 228 13.17 -23.67 -9.33
CA ASP A 228 14.60 -23.47 -9.57
C ASP A 228 15.34 -24.81 -9.69
N GLU A 229 15.02 -25.79 -8.85
CA GLU A 229 15.58 -27.15 -8.94
C GLU A 229 15.15 -27.88 -10.22
N ILE A 230 13.88 -27.76 -10.61
CA ILE A 230 13.37 -28.34 -11.87
C ILE A 230 14.13 -27.75 -13.05
N VAL A 231 14.35 -26.43 -13.09
CA VAL A 231 15.13 -25.78 -14.15
C VAL A 231 16.56 -26.33 -14.18
N LYS A 232 17.21 -26.46 -13.02
CA LYS A 232 18.56 -27.05 -12.92
C LYS A 232 18.61 -28.49 -13.45
N VAL A 233 17.64 -29.33 -13.08
CA VAL A 233 17.55 -30.72 -13.57
C VAL A 233 17.33 -30.74 -15.08
N LYS A 234 16.44 -29.89 -15.61
CA LYS A 234 16.20 -29.77 -17.06
C LYS A 234 17.47 -29.40 -17.83
N VAL A 235 18.28 -28.47 -17.33
CA VAL A 235 19.56 -28.09 -17.95
C VAL A 235 20.52 -29.28 -18.01
N LYS A 236 20.71 -29.98 -16.88
CA LYS A 236 21.59 -31.17 -16.84
C LYS A 236 21.11 -32.28 -17.78
N LEU A 237 19.81 -32.48 -17.88
CA LEU A 237 19.22 -33.45 -18.80
C LEU A 237 19.52 -33.10 -20.27
N LEU A 238 19.44 -31.82 -20.63
CA LEU A 238 19.78 -31.35 -21.97
C LEU A 238 21.26 -31.55 -22.30
N GLU A 239 22.16 -31.23 -21.36
CA GLU A 239 23.61 -31.46 -21.53
C GLU A 239 23.93 -32.94 -21.78
N LEU A 240 23.33 -33.84 -20.99
CA LEU A 240 23.52 -35.28 -21.17
C LEU A 240 22.97 -35.76 -22.52
N LYS A 241 21.81 -35.25 -22.94
CA LYS A 241 21.22 -35.58 -24.24
C LYS A 241 22.12 -35.14 -25.40
N ILE A 242 22.75 -33.97 -25.30
CA ILE A 242 23.73 -33.48 -26.29
C ILE A 242 24.95 -34.40 -26.32
N LYS A 243 25.53 -34.75 -25.16
CA LYS A 243 26.68 -35.66 -25.06
C LYS A 243 26.39 -37.02 -25.69
N ALA A 244 25.22 -37.60 -25.39
CA ALA A 244 24.80 -38.88 -25.96
C ALA A 244 24.64 -38.82 -27.50
N LYS A 245 24.05 -37.74 -28.02
CA LYS A 245 23.92 -37.54 -29.47
C LYS A 245 25.29 -37.40 -30.15
N GLY A 246 26.23 -36.71 -29.52
CA GLY A 246 27.61 -36.61 -29.98
C GLY A 246 28.31 -37.98 -30.08
N LEU A 247 28.24 -38.78 -29.02
CA LEU A 247 28.81 -40.14 -29.02
C LEU A 247 28.19 -41.05 -30.08
N LEU A 248 26.85 -40.97 -30.26
CA LEU A 248 26.16 -41.73 -31.31
C LEU A 248 26.64 -41.33 -32.71
N GLY A 249 26.88 -40.02 -32.94
CA GLY A 249 27.50 -39.53 -34.17
C GLY A 249 28.88 -40.15 -34.40
N CYS A 250 29.77 -40.06 -33.40
CA CYS A 250 31.11 -40.65 -33.50
C CYS A 250 31.10 -42.16 -33.78
N LEU A 251 30.16 -42.90 -33.18
CA LEU A 251 30.00 -44.33 -33.43
C LEU A 251 29.54 -44.63 -34.86
N LYS A 252 28.61 -43.83 -35.40
CA LYS A 252 28.17 -43.95 -36.79
C LYS A 252 29.31 -43.68 -37.78
N ASP A 253 30.04 -42.58 -37.60
CA ASP A 253 31.17 -42.23 -38.47
C ASP A 253 32.24 -43.33 -38.48
N LYS A 254 32.50 -43.92 -37.31
CA LYS A 254 33.47 -45.01 -37.18
C LYS A 254 32.99 -46.29 -37.87
N ALA A 255 31.70 -46.64 -37.73
CA ALA A 255 31.11 -47.79 -38.43
C ALA A 255 31.18 -47.62 -39.95
N GLU A 256 30.85 -46.44 -40.46
CA GLU A 256 30.91 -46.13 -41.90
C GLU A 256 32.34 -46.21 -42.45
N LYS A 257 33.33 -45.72 -41.68
CA LYS A 257 34.75 -45.87 -42.03
C LYS A 257 35.21 -47.32 -42.10
N TYR A 258 34.71 -48.21 -41.23
CA TYR A 258 35.03 -49.64 -41.31
C TYR A 258 34.34 -50.33 -42.49
N MET A 259 33.09 -49.95 -42.80
CA MET A 259 32.37 -50.48 -43.95
C MET A 259 33.08 -50.16 -45.27
N ILE A 260 33.55 -48.92 -45.44
CA ILE A 260 34.31 -48.51 -46.64
C ILE A 260 35.60 -49.33 -46.76
N LYS A 261 36.37 -49.44 -45.67
CA LYS A 261 37.61 -50.25 -45.68
C LYS A 261 37.37 -51.72 -46.04
N PHE A 262 36.29 -52.30 -45.54
CA PHE A 262 35.95 -53.67 -45.85
C PHE A 262 35.59 -53.84 -47.32
N GLN A 263 34.86 -52.89 -47.91
CA GLN A 263 34.52 -52.90 -49.34
C GLN A 263 35.78 -52.78 -50.21
N ASP A 264 36.69 -51.86 -49.88
CA ASP A 264 37.97 -51.68 -50.60
C ASP A 264 38.83 -52.95 -50.57
N GLU A 265 38.81 -53.72 -49.48
CA GLU A 265 39.58 -54.96 -49.33
C GLU A 265 38.97 -56.14 -50.10
N VAL A 266 37.65 -56.14 -50.28
CA VAL A 266 36.93 -57.16 -51.08
C VAL A 266 37.05 -56.90 -52.59
N ASP A 267 37.17 -55.66 -53.02
CA ASP A 267 37.22 -55.26 -54.44
C ASP A 267 38.66 -55.27 -55.04
N VAL A 268 39.67 -55.75 -54.29
CA VAL A 268 41.05 -55.90 -54.81
C VAL A 268 41.11 -57.04 -55.85
N PRO A 269 41.48 -56.78 -57.12
CA PRO A 269 41.57 -57.81 -58.15
C PRO A 269 42.70 -58.82 -57.85
N CYS A 270 42.42 -60.11 -58.05
CA CYS A 270 43.40 -61.20 -57.97
C CYS A 270 44.53 -61.07 -58.99
#